data_AF-A0A1X2I1F2-F1
#
_entry.id   AF-A0A1X2I1F2-F1
#
_cell.length_a   1.000
_cell.length_b   1.000
_cell.length_c   1.000
_cell.angle_alpha   90.00
_cell.angle_beta   90.00
_cell.angle_gamma   90.00
#
_symmetry.space_group_name_H-M   'P 1'
#
loop_
_entity.id
_entity.type
_entity.pdbx_description
1 polymer ?
#
loop_
_entity_poly.entity_id
_entity_poly.type
_entity_poly.pdbx_seq_one_letter_code
_entity_poly.pdbx_strand_id
1 'polypeptide(L)'
;MTKDKSVEHLFQELTCDNNQQQQQQEKPFHVVLVDIEKAANDYIIRCVEKPLERNSEELNFVALSYRWGELHETSVDTQVGYTASITSFDLKDFQILCQMMMKEPDLKSIKYVWVDAICVDQTNYERRKATIHQMSNIYERAT
;
A
#
# COMPACT_ATOMS: atom_id res chain seq x y z
N MET A 1 -23.79 37.65 -15.09
CA MET A 1 -23.96 37.19 -13.70
C MET A 1 -24.29 35.71 -13.74
N THR A 2 -23.27 34.87 -13.81
CA THR A 2 -23.38 33.41 -13.88
C THR A 2 -22.96 32.87 -12.52
N LYS A 3 -23.95 32.55 -11.68
CA LYS A 3 -23.73 31.96 -10.36
C LYS A 3 -23.76 30.44 -10.46
N ASP A 4 -22.62 29.85 -10.08
CA ASP A 4 -22.50 28.66 -9.25
C ASP A 4 -23.40 27.45 -9.57
N LYS A 5 -22.92 26.58 -10.47
CA LYS A 5 -23.41 25.20 -10.61
C LYS A 5 -22.32 24.15 -10.37
N SER A 6 -21.13 24.55 -9.90
CA SER A 6 -19.98 23.66 -9.81
C SER A 6 -19.78 23.00 -8.44
N VAL A 7 -20.55 23.40 -7.43
CA VAL A 7 -20.27 23.01 -6.05
C VAL A 7 -21.12 21.81 -5.60
N GLU A 8 -22.31 21.62 -6.15
CA GLU A 8 -23.23 20.54 -5.73
C GLU A 8 -22.74 19.14 -6.14
N HIS A 9 -21.96 19.02 -7.21
CA HIS A 9 -21.43 17.73 -7.65
C HIS A 9 -20.24 17.24 -6.82
N LEU A 10 -19.60 18.12 -6.04
CA LEU A 10 -18.43 17.79 -5.23
C LEU A 10 -18.82 17.27 -3.83
N PHE A 11 -20.00 17.63 -3.33
CA PHE A 11 -20.49 17.19 -2.02
C PHE A 11 -21.17 15.82 -2.04
N GLN A 12 -21.53 15.31 -3.23
CA GLN A 12 -22.19 14.01 -3.36
C GLN A 12 -21.20 12.81 -3.31
N GLU A 13 -19.89 13.06 -3.38
CA GLU A 13 -18.86 12.04 -3.12
C GLU A 13 -18.43 11.96 -1.64
N LEU A 14 -18.96 12.83 -0.77
CA LEU A 14 -18.59 12.89 0.67
C LEU A 14 -19.64 12.32 1.62
N THR A 15 -20.74 11.76 1.12
CA THR A 15 -21.71 11.06 1.97
C THR A 15 -21.28 9.62 2.17
N CYS A 16 -20.42 9.42 3.17
CA CYS A 16 -20.28 8.16 3.87
C CYS A 16 -21.62 7.82 4.54
N ASP A 17 -22.39 6.91 3.97
CA ASP A 17 -23.45 6.22 4.71
C ASP A 17 -23.33 4.70 4.55
N ASN A 18 -22.96 4.12 5.68
CA ASN A 18 -23.10 2.72 6.09
C ASN A 18 -24.41 2.11 5.59
N ASN A 19 -24.32 0.93 4.97
CA ASN A 19 -25.20 -0.25 5.17
C ASN A 19 -25.26 -1.12 3.92
N GLN A 20 -24.14 -1.72 3.53
CA GLN A 20 -24.16 -2.96 2.75
C GLN A 20 -23.08 -3.90 3.27
N GLN A 21 -23.37 -4.56 4.40
CA GLN A 21 -22.84 -5.90 4.64
C GLN A 21 -23.41 -6.83 3.56
N GLN A 22 -22.86 -6.75 2.35
CA GLN A 22 -23.01 -7.86 1.42
C GLN A 22 -22.09 -8.96 1.92
N GLN A 23 -22.71 -9.96 2.54
CA GLN A 23 -22.15 -11.30 2.71
C GLN A 23 -21.91 -11.90 1.31
N GLN A 24 -20.95 -11.36 0.57
CA GLN A 24 -20.19 -12.19 -0.35
C GLN A 24 -19.38 -13.11 0.54
N GLN A 25 -19.29 -14.39 0.21
CA GLN A 25 -18.29 -15.27 0.81
C GLN A 25 -16.92 -14.65 0.44
N GLU A 26 -16.43 -13.76 1.29
CA GLU A 26 -15.28 -12.92 1.01
C GLU A 26 -14.08 -13.86 0.93
N LYS A 27 -13.52 -13.99 -0.28
CA LYS A 27 -12.17 -14.51 -0.41
C LYS A 27 -11.29 -13.73 0.57
N PRO A 28 -10.43 -14.41 1.33
CA PRO A 28 -9.60 -13.73 2.31
C PRO A 28 -8.77 -12.64 1.63
N PHE A 29 -8.80 -11.44 2.19
CA PHE A 29 -8.07 -10.31 1.66
C PHE A 29 -6.56 -10.57 1.78
N HIS A 30 -5.85 -10.42 0.67
CA HIS A 30 -4.39 -10.54 0.64
C HIS A 30 -3.79 -9.14 0.53
N VAL A 31 -2.96 -8.78 1.49
CA VAL A 31 -2.15 -7.56 1.44
C VAL A 31 -0.91 -7.81 0.58
N VAL A 32 -0.59 -6.85 -0.28
CA VAL A 32 0.68 -6.83 -1.02
C VAL A 32 1.72 -6.14 -0.15
N LEU A 33 2.92 -6.69 -0.05
CA LEU A 33 4.00 -6.14 0.75
C LEU A 33 5.31 -6.18 -0.02
N VAL A 34 6.19 -5.21 0.18
CA VAL A 34 7.56 -5.24 -0.35
C VAL A 34 8.44 -6.08 0.57
N ASP A 35 9.23 -6.97 -0.03
CA ASP A 35 10.26 -7.76 0.66
C ASP A 35 11.48 -6.87 0.97
N ILE A 36 11.72 -6.63 2.25
CA ILE A 36 12.80 -5.73 2.73
C ILE A 36 14.17 -6.30 2.36
N GLU A 37 14.37 -7.62 2.48
CA GLU A 37 15.66 -8.25 2.19
C GLU A 37 16.00 -8.11 0.70
N LYS A 38 15.02 -8.31 -0.18
CA LYS A 38 15.19 -8.14 -1.63
C LYS A 38 15.43 -6.69 -2.03
N ALA A 39 14.71 -5.74 -1.43
CA ALA A 39 14.94 -4.33 -1.68
C ALA A 39 16.34 -3.89 -1.17
N ALA A 40 16.78 -4.41 -0.03
CA ALA A 40 18.03 -4.03 0.61
C ALA A 40 19.28 -4.64 -0.04
N ASN A 41 19.29 -5.94 -0.30
CA ASN A 41 20.49 -6.67 -0.74
C ASN A 41 20.58 -6.79 -2.26
N ASP A 42 19.44 -7.04 -2.92
CA ASP A 42 19.40 -7.29 -4.36
C ASP A 42 19.07 -6.02 -5.15
N TYR A 43 18.71 -4.92 -4.47
CA TYR A 43 18.24 -3.67 -5.06
C TYR A 43 17.03 -3.89 -6.01
N ILE A 44 16.19 -4.87 -5.69
CA ILE A 44 15.00 -5.22 -6.45
C ILE A 44 13.77 -5.03 -5.57
N ILE A 45 12.79 -4.27 -6.06
CA ILE A 45 11.48 -4.17 -5.43
C ILE A 45 10.68 -5.42 -5.82
N ARG A 46 10.73 -6.43 -4.95
CA ARG A 46 9.91 -7.63 -5.07
C ARG A 46 8.75 -7.56 -4.10
N CYS A 47 7.53 -7.64 -4.62
CA CYS A 47 6.35 -7.72 -3.77
C CYS A 47 5.90 -9.17 -3.56
N VAL A 48 5.19 -9.39 -2.46
CA VAL A 48 4.55 -10.66 -2.13
C VAL A 48 3.12 -10.42 -1.68
N GLU A 49 2.22 -11.37 -1.97
CA GLU A 49 0.86 -11.37 -1.45
C GLU A 49 0.76 -12.25 -0.20
N LYS A 50 0.16 -11.72 0.86
CA LYS A 50 0.01 -12.40 2.14
C LYS A 50 -1.42 -12.21 2.70
N PRO A 51 -2.05 -13.24 3.28
CA PRO A 51 -3.35 -13.07 3.94
C PRO A 51 -3.28 -12.03 5.07
N LEU A 52 -4.18 -11.04 5.07
CA LEU A 52 -4.30 -10.05 6.16
C LEU A 52 -5.18 -10.57 7.31
N GLU A 53 -5.29 -11.88 7.51
CA GLU A 53 -6.04 -12.48 8.61
C GLU A 53 -5.30 -12.33 9.96
N ARG A 54 -6.06 -12.06 11.04
CA ARG A 54 -5.51 -11.85 12.40
C ARG A 54 -4.74 -13.05 12.97
N ASN A 55 -5.04 -14.27 12.50
CA ASN A 55 -4.43 -15.50 13.00
C ASN A 55 -3.22 -15.98 12.16
N SER A 56 -2.78 -15.18 11.18
CA SER A 56 -1.54 -15.46 10.46
C SER A 56 -0.36 -15.12 11.37
N GLU A 57 0.08 -16.09 12.19
CA GLU A 57 1.17 -15.98 13.17
C GLU A 57 2.52 -15.50 12.58
N GLU A 58 2.64 -15.37 11.26
CA GLU A 58 3.89 -15.03 10.57
C GLU A 58 3.89 -13.68 9.82
N LEU A 59 2.83 -12.87 9.90
CA LEU A 59 2.77 -11.60 9.16
C LEU A 59 3.30 -10.42 9.97
N ASN A 60 4.62 -10.22 9.92
CA ASN A 60 5.29 -9.05 10.51
C ASN A 60 5.69 -8.06 9.41
N PHE A 61 5.13 -6.84 9.46
CA PHE A 61 5.43 -5.77 8.53
C PHE A 61 5.30 -4.40 9.19
N VAL A 62 5.99 -3.40 8.65
CA VAL A 62 5.77 -1.98 8.98
C VAL A 62 4.97 -1.31 7.87
N ALA A 63 4.19 -0.28 8.21
CA ALA A 63 3.57 0.60 7.23
C ALA A 63 4.34 1.92 7.15
N LEU A 64 4.74 2.30 5.93
CA LEU A 64 5.47 3.53 5.67
C LEU A 64 4.54 4.57 5.04
N SER A 65 4.23 5.60 5.82
CA SER A 65 3.60 6.81 5.31
C SER A 65 4.64 7.72 4.66
N TYR A 66 4.28 8.36 3.56
CA TYR A 66 5.16 9.24 2.80
C TYR A 66 4.42 10.52 2.38
N ARG A 67 5.17 11.53 1.92
CA ARG A 67 4.60 12.77 1.39
C ARG A 67 4.25 12.63 -0.08
N TRP A 68 3.12 13.22 -0.47
CA TRP A 68 2.70 13.26 -1.87
C TRP A 68 3.77 13.90 -2.74
N GLY A 69 3.95 13.32 -3.93
CA GLY A 69 5.15 13.48 -4.74
C GLY A 69 5.15 14.60 -5.77
N GLU A 70 6.34 15.12 -6.04
CA GLU A 70 6.67 16.04 -7.14
C GLU A 70 7.89 15.53 -7.94
N LEU A 71 8.31 14.27 -7.73
CA LEU A 71 9.45 13.68 -8.44
C LEU A 71 9.03 13.17 -9.82
N HIS A 72 10.05 12.91 -10.65
CA HIS A 72 9.84 12.26 -11.94
C HIS A 72 9.33 10.84 -11.74
N GLU A 73 8.34 10.46 -12.53
CA GLU A 73 7.72 9.14 -12.48
C GLU A 73 8.75 8.03 -12.70
N THR A 74 8.77 7.07 -11.79
CA THR A 74 9.54 5.84 -11.91
C THR A 74 8.60 4.64 -11.84
N SER A 75 8.67 3.78 -12.86
CA SER A 75 7.87 2.56 -12.93
C SER A 75 8.63 1.36 -12.37
N VAL A 76 7.93 0.52 -11.60
CA VAL A 76 8.50 -0.67 -10.96
C VAL A 76 7.61 -1.88 -11.21
N ASP A 77 8.16 -2.95 -11.77
CA ASP A 77 7.47 -4.24 -11.80
C ASP A 77 7.46 -4.87 -10.40
N THR A 78 6.28 -5.00 -9.83
CA THR A 78 6.08 -5.54 -8.48
C THR A 78 6.21 -7.06 -8.41
N GLN A 79 6.21 -7.76 -9.55
CA GLN A 79 6.18 -9.23 -9.67
C GLN A 79 4.90 -9.89 -9.11
N VAL A 80 3.86 -9.09 -8.81
CA VAL A 80 2.52 -9.57 -8.38
C VAL A 80 1.41 -9.14 -9.35
N GLY A 81 1.77 -9.00 -10.62
CA GLY A 81 0.82 -8.81 -11.72
C GLY A 81 0.45 -7.36 -12.02
N TYR A 82 1.15 -6.37 -11.45
CA TYR A 82 1.01 -4.96 -11.84
C TYR A 82 2.34 -4.20 -11.72
N THR A 83 2.38 -3.04 -12.36
CA THR A 83 3.49 -2.09 -12.28
C THR A 83 3.10 -0.92 -11.39
N ALA A 84 3.92 -0.61 -10.40
CA ALA A 84 3.75 0.57 -9.57
C ALA A 84 4.36 1.79 -10.26
N SER A 85 3.64 2.92 -10.22
CA SER A 85 4.13 4.22 -10.66
C SER A 85 4.41 5.07 -9.42
N ILE A 86 5.68 5.45 -9.24
CA ILE A 86 6.15 6.11 -8.03
C ILE A 86 6.63 7.51 -8.40
N THR A 87 6.04 8.52 -7.78
CA THR A 87 6.41 9.94 -7.93
C THR A 87 6.76 10.60 -6.59
N SER A 88 6.65 9.85 -5.49
CA SER A 88 6.69 10.37 -4.13
C SER A 88 8.02 10.26 -3.41
N PHE A 89 8.87 9.32 -3.82
CA PHE A 89 10.22 9.14 -3.27
C PHE A 89 11.15 8.52 -4.31
N ASP A 90 12.46 8.72 -4.13
CA ASP A 90 13.48 8.07 -4.95
C ASP A 90 13.61 6.59 -4.56
N LEU A 91 13.72 5.71 -5.55
CA LEU A 91 13.84 4.26 -5.31
C LEU A 91 15.13 3.89 -4.58
N LYS A 92 16.23 4.60 -4.81
CA LYS A 92 17.49 4.34 -4.11
C LYS A 92 17.36 4.70 -2.64
N ASP A 93 16.68 5.80 -2.32
CA ASP A 93 16.42 6.19 -0.94
C ASP A 93 15.54 5.14 -0.22
N PHE A 94 14.52 4.62 -0.91
CA PHE A 94 13.71 3.52 -0.38
C PHE A 94 14.52 2.23 -0.15
N GLN A 95 15.42 1.88 -1.07
CA GLN A 95 16.32 0.73 -0.91
C GLN A 95 17.30 0.92 0.26
N ILE A 96 17.86 2.13 0.41
CA ILE A 96 18.72 2.50 1.55
C ILE A 96 17.94 2.40 2.86
N LEU A 97 16.68 2.86 2.89
CA LEU A 97 15.82 2.71 4.05
C LEU A 97 15.63 1.23 4.42
N CYS A 98 15.38 0.35 3.43
CA CYS A 98 15.29 -1.09 3.68
C CYS A 98 16.59 -1.66 4.25
N GLN A 99 17.76 -1.22 3.77
CA GLN A 99 19.06 -1.61 4.34
C GLN A 99 19.23 -1.15 5.79
N MET A 100 18.72 0.04 6.13
CA MET A 100 18.74 0.55 7.49
C MET A 100 17.81 -0.26 8.40
N MET A 101 16.60 -0.60 7.94
CA MET A 101 15.67 -1.46 8.68
C MET A 101 16.28 -2.81 9.05
N MET A 102 17.07 -3.42 8.15
CA MET A 102 17.77 -4.68 8.43
C MET A 102 18.86 -4.57 9.51
N LYS A 103 19.41 -3.38 9.73
CA LYS A 103 20.50 -3.14 10.69
C LYS A 103 19.98 -2.63 12.03
N GLU A 104 18.82 -1.98 12.03
CA GLU A 104 18.22 -1.40 13.22
C GLU A 104 17.71 -2.53 14.16
N PRO A 105 18.15 -2.59 15.42
CA PRO A 105 17.83 -3.70 16.34
C PRO A 105 16.33 -4.00 16.49
N ASP A 106 15.49 -2.97 16.44
CA ASP A 106 14.04 -3.10 16.62
C ASP A 106 13.33 -3.52 15.32
N LEU A 107 13.90 -3.20 14.16
CA LEU A 107 13.28 -3.45 12.84
C LEU A 107 13.87 -4.66 12.12
N LYS A 108 15.06 -5.15 12.49
CA LYS A 108 15.76 -6.26 11.81
C LYS A 108 14.97 -7.57 11.72
N SER A 109 13.96 -7.75 12.57
CA SER A 109 13.09 -8.92 12.58
C SER A 109 11.88 -8.79 11.64
N ILE A 110 11.61 -7.59 11.16
CA ILE A 110 10.52 -7.26 10.26
C ILE A 110 10.97 -7.57 8.83
N LYS A 111 10.19 -8.39 8.13
CA LYS A 111 10.55 -8.91 6.80
C LYS A 111 9.99 -8.06 5.66
N TYR A 112 8.94 -7.30 5.96
CA TYR A 112 8.12 -6.68 4.94
C TYR A 112 7.80 -5.22 5.29
N VAL A 113 7.66 -4.40 4.26
CA VAL A 113 7.17 -3.03 4.38
C VAL A 113 5.98 -2.83 3.45
N TRP A 114 4.93 -2.23 3.97
CA TRP A 114 3.79 -1.75 3.20
C TRP A 114 3.95 -0.26 2.91
N VAL A 115 3.86 0.11 1.64
CA VAL A 115 3.84 1.51 1.20
C VAL A 115 2.84 1.62 0.06
N ASP A 116 1.81 2.46 0.20
CA ASP A 116 0.68 2.44 -0.72
C ASP A 116 1.06 2.76 -2.18
N ALA A 117 2.11 3.56 -2.40
CA ALA A 117 2.65 3.88 -3.72
C ALA A 117 3.14 2.65 -4.50
N ILE A 118 3.51 1.58 -3.78
CA ILE A 118 4.00 0.33 -4.37
C ILE A 118 2.99 -0.80 -4.20
N CYS A 119 2.36 -0.89 -3.03
CA CYS A 119 1.57 -2.05 -2.62
C CYS A 119 0.09 -1.97 -3.04
N VAL A 120 -0.37 -0.83 -3.55
CA VAL A 120 -1.73 -0.68 -4.08
C VAL A 120 -1.68 -0.73 -5.61
N ASP A 121 -2.40 -1.67 -6.20
CA ASP A 121 -2.59 -1.73 -7.66
C ASP A 121 -3.46 -0.55 -8.11
N GLN A 122 -2.83 0.54 -8.51
CA GLN A 122 -3.51 1.76 -8.96
C GLN A 122 -4.24 1.58 -10.30
N THR A 123 -3.89 0.55 -11.07
CA THR A 123 -4.42 0.30 -12.42
C THR A 123 -5.70 -0.51 -12.40
N ASN A 124 -5.90 -1.34 -11.36
CA ASN A 124 -7.09 -2.16 -11.18
C ASN A 124 -8.04 -1.54 -10.15
N TYR A 125 -9.16 -0.99 -10.63
CA TYR A 125 -10.14 -0.31 -9.81
C TYR A 125 -10.66 -1.17 -8.64
N GLU A 126 -11.00 -2.43 -8.88
CA GLU A 126 -11.55 -3.32 -7.85
C GLU A 126 -10.51 -3.67 -6.78
N ARG A 127 -9.27 -3.99 -7.19
CA ARG A 127 -8.17 -4.26 -6.24
C ARG A 127 -7.81 -3.03 -5.42
N ARG A 128 -7.75 -1.86 -6.06
CA ARG A 128 -7.53 -0.58 -5.37
C ARG A 128 -8.62 -0.31 -4.35
N LYS A 129 -9.88 -0.42 -4.76
CA LYS A 129 -11.04 -0.21 -3.89
C LYS A 129 -11.00 -1.17 -2.70
N ALA A 130 -10.79 -2.47 -2.93
CA ALA A 130 -10.69 -3.46 -1.86
C ALA A 130 -9.57 -3.11 -0.86
N THR A 131 -8.40 -2.67 -1.36
CA THR A 131 -7.29 -2.28 -0.49
C THR A 131 -7.59 -1.02 0.33
N ILE A 132 -8.24 -0.01 -0.27
CA ILE A 132 -8.66 1.21 0.42
C ILE A 132 -9.62 0.88 1.58
N HIS A 133 -10.58 -0.04 1.38
CA HIS A 133 -11.50 -0.47 2.44
C HIS A 133 -10.77 -1.18 3.59
N GLN A 134 -9.58 -1.72 3.34
CA GLN A 134 -8.75 -2.41 4.32
C GLN A 134 -7.63 -1.53 4.89
N MET A 135 -7.49 -0.27 4.49
CA MET A 135 -6.37 0.59 4.94
C MET A 135 -6.30 0.69 6.45
N SER A 136 -7.41 0.92 7.14
CA SER A 136 -7.43 0.98 8.61
C SER A 136 -6.91 -0.31 9.22
N ASN A 137 -7.30 -1.47 8.68
CA ASN A 137 -6.83 -2.78 9.14
C ASN A 137 -5.35 -2.99 8.84
N ILE A 138 -4.83 -2.50 7.71
CA ILE A 138 -3.41 -2.58 7.35
C ILE A 138 -2.58 -1.78 8.36
N TYR A 139 -2.96 -0.54 8.64
CA TYR A 139 -2.26 0.29 9.62
C TYR A 139 -2.39 -0.23 11.05
N GLU A 140 -3.56 -0.73 11.45
CA GLU A 140 -3.76 -1.35 12.78
C GLU A 140 -2.89 -2.59 12.99
N ARG A 141 -2.59 -3.32 11.90
CA ARG A 141 -1.78 -4.55 11.94
C ARG A 141 -0.28 -4.34 11.77
N ALA A 142 0.15 -3.18 11.30
CA ALA A 142 1.56 -2.86 11.20
C ALA A 142 2.20 -2.80 12.61
N THR A 143 3.45 -3.22 12.72
CA THR A 143 4.22 -3.21 13.99
C THR A 143 4.99 -1.90 14.16
#